data_AF-A0A970FTZ5-F1
#
_entry.id   AF-A0A970FTZ5-F1
#
_cell.length_a   1.000
_cell.length_b   1.000
_cell.length_c   1.000
_cell.angle_alpha   90.00
_cell.angle_beta   90.00
_cell.angle_gamma   90.00
#
_symmetry.space_group_name_H-M   'P 1'
#
loop_
_entity.id
_entity.type
_entity.pdbx_description
1 polymer ?
#
loop_
_entity_poly.entity_id
_entity_poly.type
_entity_poly.pdbx_seq_one_letter_code
_entity_poly.pdbx_strand_id
1 'polypeptide(L)'
;MKAIVVKTGNKDAVLLSDDGVFIKARNQNNPLGAVVDMDTPARKKPFAALAAVAAAVVVLISVGVFAYSTSYYFISMDVNPGMIIAANRFERALSIEALNTEAKNILNDIEWKNREIEKVIQNAALKIEEQGYLSDHGEILLAAAGRNEEKAAEMAKRLAISINELKLGDVAVTSEAVGYDMVQSAKAWEMTPGKYNLITKLLGEHLDEANVETFRNQSVKELMESYTAAKGLPGKETAVEQRSMEATQTATETRQHTEQRGTEGTQAATETRQHTEQRGTEGTQAATETSQHTEQR
;
A
#
# COMPACT_ATOMS: atom_id res chain seq x y z
N MET A 1 -56.73 -13.33 22.13
CA MET A 1 -56.59 -14.64 22.79
C MET A 1 -56.97 -14.48 24.26
N LYS A 2 -57.54 -15.48 24.92
CA LYS A 2 -57.88 -15.36 26.36
C LYS A 2 -56.70 -15.81 27.20
N ALA A 3 -56.48 -15.14 28.33
CA ALA A 3 -55.44 -15.50 29.29
C ALA A 3 -55.88 -15.25 30.73
N ILE A 4 -55.30 -15.96 31.68
CA ILE A 4 -55.61 -15.85 33.11
C ILE A 4 -54.51 -15.05 33.82
N VAL A 5 -54.88 -14.08 34.64
CA VAL A 5 -53.92 -13.34 35.47
C VAL A 5 -53.36 -14.26 36.57
N VAL A 6 -52.09 -14.63 36.49
CA VAL A 6 -51.44 -15.52 37.48
C VAL A 6 -50.57 -14.77 38.49
N LYS A 7 -50.10 -13.56 38.16
CA LYS A 7 -49.32 -12.71 39.07
C LYS A 7 -49.53 -11.24 38.74
N THR A 8 -49.68 -10.41 39.76
CA THR A 8 -49.79 -8.94 39.63
C THR A 8 -48.63 -8.27 40.38
N GLY A 9 -47.91 -7.37 39.72
CA GLY A 9 -46.92 -6.48 40.32
C GLY A 9 -47.23 -5.01 39.99
N ASN A 10 -46.43 -4.06 40.51
CA ASN A 10 -46.78 -2.63 40.43
C ASN A 10 -46.88 -2.08 38.99
N LYS A 11 -46.02 -2.54 38.07
CA LYS A 11 -46.02 -2.08 36.66
C LYS A 11 -46.42 -3.17 35.66
N ASP A 12 -46.23 -4.43 36.04
CA ASP A 12 -46.35 -5.59 35.16
C ASP A 12 -47.22 -6.67 35.81
N ALA A 13 -47.93 -7.44 34.99
CA ALA A 13 -48.64 -8.65 35.36
C ALA A 13 -48.11 -9.83 34.53
N VAL A 14 -48.16 -11.03 35.09
CA VAL A 14 -47.93 -12.28 34.36
C VAL A 14 -49.27 -12.92 34.12
N LEU A 15 -49.49 -13.29 32.87
CA LEU A 15 -50.72 -13.86 32.37
C LEU A 15 -50.41 -15.25 31.78
N LEU A 16 -51.28 -16.23 31.98
CA LEU A 16 -51.19 -17.57 31.41
C LEU A 16 -52.17 -17.68 30.24
N SER A 17 -51.67 -17.82 29.01
CA SER A 17 -52.52 -18.02 27.83
C SER A 17 -53.12 -19.44 27.80
N ASP A 18 -54.14 -19.60 26.97
CA ASP A 18 -54.85 -20.87 26.75
C ASP A 18 -53.98 -21.99 26.15
N ASP A 19 -52.87 -21.63 25.49
CA ASP A 19 -51.83 -22.54 25.02
C ASP A 19 -50.77 -22.90 26.08
N GLY A 20 -50.93 -22.44 27.34
CA GLY A 20 -50.06 -22.77 28.46
C GLY A 20 -48.80 -21.91 28.57
N VAL A 21 -48.67 -20.82 27.79
CA VAL A 21 -47.51 -19.92 27.83
C VAL A 21 -47.71 -18.80 28.86
N PHE A 22 -46.67 -18.49 29.63
CA PHE A 22 -46.67 -17.30 30.50
C PHE A 22 -46.20 -16.06 29.74
N ILE A 23 -47.03 -15.03 29.67
CA ILE A 23 -46.77 -13.77 28.96
C ILE A 23 -46.71 -12.62 29.97
N LYS A 24 -45.68 -11.78 29.85
CA LYS A 24 -45.56 -10.54 30.64
C LYS A 24 -46.33 -9.41 29.95
N ALA A 25 -47.27 -8.80 30.65
CA ALA A 25 -48.08 -7.68 30.16
C ALA A 25 -48.04 -6.51 31.14
N ARG A 26 -48.46 -5.32 30.68
CA ARG A 26 -48.63 -4.16 31.57
C ARG A 26 -49.75 -4.47 32.58
N ASN A 27 -49.54 -4.13 33.85
CA ASN A 27 -50.59 -4.32 34.86
C ASN A 27 -51.75 -3.35 34.58
N GLN A 28 -52.93 -3.89 34.28
CA GLN A 28 -54.17 -3.14 34.08
C GLN A 28 -55.07 -3.16 35.33
N ASN A 29 -54.52 -3.54 36.49
CA ASN A 29 -55.22 -3.72 37.76
C ASN A 29 -56.31 -4.80 37.74
N ASN A 30 -56.17 -5.79 36.87
CA ASN A 30 -57.05 -6.95 36.86
C ASN A 30 -56.73 -7.88 38.05
N PRO A 31 -57.73 -8.42 38.75
CA PRO A 31 -57.50 -9.29 39.91
C PRO A 31 -56.84 -10.61 39.50
N LEU A 32 -56.12 -11.23 40.44
CA LEU A 32 -55.57 -12.58 40.26
C LEU A 32 -56.69 -13.56 39.93
N GLY A 33 -56.46 -14.42 38.94
CA GLY A 33 -57.44 -15.38 38.43
C GLY A 33 -58.42 -14.82 37.39
N ALA A 34 -58.42 -13.52 37.10
CA ALA A 34 -59.28 -12.95 36.06
C ALA A 34 -58.91 -13.45 34.67
N VAL A 35 -59.92 -13.78 33.87
CA VAL A 35 -59.77 -14.05 32.43
C VAL A 35 -59.79 -12.72 31.70
N VAL A 36 -58.72 -12.41 30.98
CA VAL A 36 -58.55 -11.18 30.21
C VAL A 36 -58.37 -11.52 28.73
N ASP A 37 -58.93 -10.68 27.87
CA ASP A 37 -58.61 -10.71 26.45
C ASP A 37 -57.26 -10.04 26.24
N MET A 38 -56.29 -10.82 25.77
CA MET A 38 -55.02 -10.31 25.29
C MET A 38 -55.11 -9.97 23.81
N ASP A 39 -54.78 -8.72 23.51
CA ASP A 39 -54.19 -8.38 22.22
C ASP A 39 -52.75 -8.92 22.19
N THR A 40 -52.41 -9.69 21.16
CA THR A 40 -51.03 -10.08 20.93
C THR A 40 -50.19 -8.80 20.79
N PRO A 41 -49.10 -8.63 21.57
CA PRO A 41 -48.25 -7.47 21.38
C PRO A 41 -47.74 -7.50 19.94
N ALA A 42 -48.09 -6.48 19.16
CA ALA A 42 -47.63 -6.35 17.79
C ALA A 42 -46.10 -6.49 17.79
N ARG A 43 -45.60 -7.54 17.12
CA ARG A 43 -44.17 -7.80 17.01
C ARG A 43 -43.55 -6.55 16.43
N LYS A 44 -42.71 -5.84 17.22
CA LYS A 44 -42.09 -4.58 16.77
C LYS A 44 -41.39 -4.87 15.45
N LYS A 45 -41.85 -4.24 14.36
CA LYS A 45 -41.21 -4.41 13.04
C LYS A 45 -39.74 -4.05 13.21
N PRO A 46 -38.79 -4.88 12.72
CA PRO A 46 -37.36 -4.66 12.95
C PRO A 46 -36.83 -3.54 12.06
N PHE A 47 -37.50 -2.38 12.04
CA PHE A 47 -37.16 -1.24 11.19
C PHE A 47 -35.73 -0.77 11.45
N ALA A 48 -35.29 -0.76 12.72
CA ALA A 48 -33.91 -0.45 13.07
C ALA A 48 -32.91 -1.46 12.49
N ALA A 49 -33.23 -2.76 12.51
CA ALA A 49 -32.36 -3.77 11.92
C ALA A 49 -32.34 -3.69 10.39
N LEU A 50 -33.49 -3.45 9.75
CA LEU A 50 -33.58 -3.25 8.31
C LEU A 50 -32.82 -2.00 7.85
N ALA A 51 -32.93 -0.90 8.61
CA ALA A 51 -32.18 0.32 8.37
C ALA A 51 -30.66 0.09 8.53
N ALA A 52 -30.25 -0.67 9.55
CA ALA A 52 -28.83 -1.02 9.74
C ALA A 52 -28.28 -1.86 8.58
N VAL A 53 -29.04 -2.86 8.09
CA VAL A 53 -28.65 -3.66 6.93
C VAL A 53 -28.56 -2.79 5.67
N ALA A 54 -29.55 -1.93 5.43
CA ALA A 54 -29.53 -1.02 4.29
C ALA A 54 -28.33 -0.07 4.34
N ALA A 55 -28.02 0.50 5.51
CA ALA A 55 -26.84 1.34 5.70
C ALA A 55 -25.53 0.58 5.44
N ALA A 56 -25.41 -0.64 5.95
CA ALA A 56 -24.24 -1.48 5.71
C ALA A 56 -24.04 -1.78 4.21
N VAL A 57 -25.12 -2.08 3.47
CA VAL A 57 -25.06 -2.30 2.03
C VAL A 57 -24.59 -1.04 1.29
N VAL A 58 -25.12 0.13 1.65
CA VAL A 58 -24.68 1.41 1.04
C VAL A 58 -23.20 1.66 1.29
N VAL A 59 -22.71 1.40 2.51
CA VAL A 59 -21.27 1.53 2.83
C VAL A 59 -20.45 0.56 1.98
N LEU A 60 -20.85 -0.72 1.89
CA LEU A 60 -20.11 -1.72 1.11
C LEU A 60 -20.05 -1.36 -0.38
N ILE A 61 -21.17 -0.93 -0.96
CA ILE A 61 -21.22 -0.46 -2.36
C ILE A 61 -20.33 0.78 -2.53
N SER A 62 -20.40 1.73 -1.61
CA SER A 62 -19.62 2.97 -1.69
C SER A 62 -18.11 2.70 -1.64
N VAL A 63 -17.67 1.82 -0.73
CA VAL A 63 -16.27 1.39 -0.64
C VAL A 63 -15.85 0.63 -1.91
N GLY A 64 -16.72 -0.23 -2.44
CA GLY A 64 -16.48 -0.94 -3.69
C GLY A 64 -16.30 0.01 -4.88
N VAL A 65 -17.21 0.98 -5.05
CA VAL A 65 -17.14 2.01 -6.10
C VAL A 65 -15.89 2.87 -5.93
N PHE A 66 -15.56 3.28 -4.71
CA PHE A 66 -14.34 4.03 -4.41
C PHE A 66 -13.08 3.25 -4.80
N ALA A 67 -12.99 1.97 -4.40
CA ALA A 67 -11.86 1.11 -4.74
C ALA A 67 -11.74 0.85 -6.25
N TYR A 68 -12.87 0.78 -6.96
CA TYR A 68 -12.91 0.57 -8.40
C TYR A 68 -12.58 1.84 -9.20
N SER A 69 -12.91 3.02 -8.67
CA SER A 69 -12.75 4.30 -9.38
C SER A 69 -11.46 5.05 -9.01
N THR A 70 -10.66 4.52 -8.08
CA THR A 70 -9.42 5.15 -7.61
C THR A 70 -8.21 4.57 -8.34
N SER A 71 -7.38 5.45 -8.90
CA SER A 71 -6.09 5.07 -9.51
C SER A 71 -5.13 4.52 -8.46
N TYR A 72 -4.51 3.39 -8.77
CA TYR A 72 -3.55 2.71 -7.91
C TYR A 72 -2.19 2.58 -8.60
N TYR A 73 -2.18 2.34 -9.92
CA TYR A 73 -1.00 2.27 -10.76
C TYR A 73 -1.03 3.37 -11.83
N PHE A 74 0.15 3.84 -12.22
CA PHE A 74 0.36 4.65 -13.41
C PHE A 74 1.38 3.93 -14.29
N ILE A 75 1.00 3.68 -15.54
CA ILE A 75 1.83 2.97 -16.50
C ILE A 75 2.14 3.96 -17.62
N SER A 76 3.41 4.15 -17.95
CA SER A 76 3.80 4.85 -19.17
C SER A 76 4.25 3.86 -20.22
N MET A 77 3.90 4.16 -21.46
CA MET A 77 4.37 3.45 -22.64
C MET A 77 4.97 4.47 -23.59
N ASP A 78 6.24 4.25 -23.90
CA ASP A 78 7.14 5.22 -24.52
C ASP A 78 7.80 4.62 -25.74
N VAL A 79 7.42 5.13 -26.91
CA VAL A 79 8.03 4.83 -28.22
C VAL A 79 8.30 6.12 -28.98
N ASN A 80 7.34 7.05 -28.92
CA ASN A 80 6.94 8.03 -29.94
C ASN A 80 5.97 7.38 -30.94
N PRO A 81 4.72 7.10 -30.52
CA PRO A 81 3.92 7.84 -29.52
C PRO A 81 4.22 7.58 -28.03
N GLY A 82 3.85 8.53 -27.16
CA GLY A 82 4.01 8.45 -25.69
C GLY A 82 2.70 8.67 -24.93
N MET A 83 2.37 7.78 -23.99
CA MET A 83 1.11 7.83 -23.24
C MET A 83 1.25 7.40 -21.77
N ILE A 84 0.36 7.91 -20.91
CA ILE A 84 0.25 7.58 -19.49
C ILE A 84 -1.13 7.01 -19.18
N ILE A 85 -1.17 5.82 -18.62
CA ILE A 85 -2.39 5.10 -18.28
C ILE A 85 -2.52 5.00 -16.77
N ALA A 86 -3.61 5.52 -16.20
CA ALA A 86 -3.94 5.30 -14.81
C ALA A 86 -4.82 4.06 -14.69
N ALA A 87 -4.43 3.10 -13.84
CA ALA A 87 -5.18 1.87 -13.61
C ALA A 87 -5.56 1.72 -12.13
N ASN A 88 -6.72 1.14 -11.86
CA ASN A 88 -7.15 0.84 -10.49
C ASN A 88 -6.42 -0.39 -9.91
N ARG A 89 -6.72 -0.71 -8.65
CA ARG A 89 -6.13 -1.88 -7.96
C ARG A 89 -6.53 -3.25 -8.53
N PHE A 90 -7.52 -3.26 -9.43
CA PHE A 90 -7.97 -4.44 -10.18
C PHE A 90 -7.40 -4.43 -11.61
N GLU A 91 -6.38 -3.60 -11.85
CA GLU A 91 -5.65 -3.49 -13.11
C GLU A 91 -6.54 -3.09 -14.29
N ARG A 92 -7.56 -2.27 -14.02
CA ARG A 92 -8.44 -1.72 -15.06
C ARG A 92 -8.06 -0.28 -15.36
N ALA A 93 -7.91 0.04 -16.64
CA ALA A 93 -7.61 1.38 -17.09
C ALA A 93 -8.78 2.34 -16.80
N LEU A 94 -8.49 3.38 -16.03
CA LEU A 94 -9.44 4.43 -15.63
C LEU A 94 -9.36 5.65 -16.54
N SER A 95 -8.14 6.04 -16.91
CA SER A 95 -7.85 7.19 -17.78
C SER A 95 -6.58 6.95 -18.57
N ILE A 96 -6.51 7.51 -19.78
CA ILE A 96 -5.28 7.59 -20.56
C ILE A 96 -5.03 9.04 -20.96
N GLU A 97 -3.79 9.48 -20.79
CA GLU A 97 -3.28 10.77 -21.21
C GLU A 97 -2.28 10.54 -22.36
N ALA A 98 -2.58 11.07 -23.54
CA ALA A 98 -1.68 11.07 -24.68
C ALA A 98 -0.81 12.34 -24.64
N LEU A 99 0.52 12.16 -24.67
CA LEU A 99 1.46 13.28 -24.58
C LEU A 99 1.81 13.90 -25.95
N ASN A 100 1.50 13.21 -27.04
CA ASN A 100 1.69 13.73 -28.40
C ASN A 100 0.51 13.39 -29.32
N THR A 101 0.51 13.97 -30.51
CA THR A 101 -0.59 13.84 -31.48
C THR A 101 -0.70 12.40 -31.99
N GLU A 102 0.44 11.75 -32.17
CA GLU A 102 0.58 10.36 -32.56
C GLU A 102 -0.13 9.45 -31.53
N ALA A 103 0.09 9.69 -30.24
CA ALA A 103 -0.57 8.93 -29.17
C ALA A 103 -2.08 9.14 -29.20
N LYS A 104 -2.55 10.38 -29.44
CA LYS A 104 -3.99 10.65 -29.58
C LYS A 104 -4.61 9.84 -30.72
N ASN A 105 -3.90 9.71 -31.85
CA ASN A 105 -4.37 8.91 -32.98
C ASN A 105 -4.48 7.43 -32.62
N ILE A 106 -3.46 6.86 -31.95
CA ILE A 106 -3.51 5.48 -31.45
C ILE A 106 -4.69 5.26 -30.50
N LEU A 107 -4.93 6.19 -29.57
CA LEU A 107 -5.99 6.06 -28.56
C LEU A 107 -7.41 6.13 -29.13
N ASN A 108 -7.60 6.80 -30.27
CA ASN A 108 -8.91 6.85 -30.93
C ASN A 108 -9.32 5.51 -31.52
N ASP A 109 -8.34 4.65 -31.84
CA ASP A 109 -8.55 3.37 -32.51
C ASP A 109 -8.59 2.17 -31.54
N ILE A 110 -8.46 2.39 -30.24
CA ILE A 110 -8.48 1.32 -29.24
C ILE A 110 -9.54 1.54 -28.15
N GLU A 111 -10.23 0.47 -27.77
CA GLU A 111 -11.07 0.48 -26.57
C GLU A 111 -10.21 0.32 -25.32
N TRP A 112 -10.15 1.35 -24.49
CA TRP A 112 -9.36 1.32 -23.26
C TRP A 112 -10.18 1.49 -21.98
N LYS A 113 -11.31 2.21 -22.03
CA LYS A 113 -12.03 2.61 -20.82
C LYS A 113 -12.52 1.38 -20.06
N ASN A 114 -12.06 1.25 -18.82
CA ASN A 114 -12.37 0.14 -17.93
C ASN A 114 -12.01 -1.25 -18.51
N ARG A 115 -11.03 -1.32 -19.41
CA ARG A 115 -10.43 -2.57 -19.91
C ARG A 115 -9.23 -2.94 -19.04
N GLU A 116 -8.86 -4.21 -19.10
CA GLU A 116 -7.67 -4.76 -18.45
C GLU A 116 -6.41 -4.10 -19.02
N ILE A 117 -5.52 -3.60 -18.16
CA ILE A 117 -4.36 -2.81 -18.56
C ILE A 117 -3.46 -3.55 -19.55
N GLU A 118 -3.31 -4.87 -19.37
CA GLU A 118 -2.53 -5.72 -20.25
C GLU A 118 -3.06 -5.70 -21.69
N LYS A 119 -4.39 -5.84 -21.86
CA LYS A 119 -5.04 -5.77 -23.18
C LYS A 119 -4.95 -4.38 -23.80
N VAL A 120 -5.05 -3.34 -22.97
CA VAL A 120 -4.90 -1.95 -23.44
C VAL A 120 -3.49 -1.72 -23.99
N ILE A 121 -2.47 -2.15 -23.25
CA ILE A 121 -1.06 -2.04 -23.66
C ILE A 121 -0.80 -2.89 -24.91
N GLN A 122 -1.31 -4.12 -24.98
CA GLN A 122 -1.16 -4.97 -26.18
C GLN A 122 -1.82 -4.33 -27.41
N ASN A 123 -3.06 -3.84 -27.28
CA ASN A 123 -3.76 -3.18 -28.38
C ASN A 123 -3.05 -1.90 -28.81
N ALA A 124 -2.50 -1.12 -27.87
CA ALA A 124 -1.69 0.05 -28.18
C ALA A 124 -0.42 -0.37 -28.94
N ALA A 125 0.30 -1.39 -28.49
CA ALA A 125 1.51 -1.88 -29.14
C ALA A 125 1.25 -2.37 -30.58
N LEU A 126 0.19 -3.15 -30.78
CA LEU A 126 -0.24 -3.58 -32.12
C LEU A 126 -0.57 -2.39 -33.03
N LYS A 127 -1.24 -1.36 -32.51
CA LYS A 127 -1.59 -0.19 -33.31
C LYS A 127 -0.39 0.68 -33.63
N ILE A 128 0.57 0.77 -32.70
CA ILE A 128 1.86 1.44 -32.90
C ILE A 128 2.66 0.73 -34.00
N GLU A 129 2.69 -0.60 -34.01
CA GLU A 129 3.29 -1.40 -35.08
C GLU A 129 2.56 -1.19 -36.43
N GLU A 130 1.23 -1.25 -36.45
CA GLU A 130 0.40 -1.07 -37.65
C GLU A 130 0.65 0.29 -38.32
N GLN A 131 0.85 1.34 -37.52
CA GLN A 131 1.16 2.68 -38.01
C GLN A 131 2.65 2.90 -38.35
N GLY A 132 3.50 1.87 -38.18
CA GLY A 132 4.89 1.88 -38.60
C GLY A 132 5.86 2.54 -37.62
N TYR A 133 5.46 2.86 -36.39
CA TYR A 133 6.36 3.49 -35.41
C TYR A 133 7.44 2.54 -34.87
N LEU A 134 7.33 1.24 -35.14
CA LEU A 134 8.30 0.21 -34.75
C LEU A 134 9.17 -0.28 -35.93
N SER A 135 9.11 0.37 -37.09
CA SER A 135 10.02 0.05 -38.21
C SER A 135 11.47 0.36 -37.83
N ASP A 136 12.41 -0.44 -38.32
CA ASP A 136 13.87 -0.26 -38.15
C ASP A 136 14.40 -0.39 -36.70
N HIS A 137 14.13 -1.55 -36.08
CA HIS A 137 14.56 -1.89 -34.71
C HIS A 137 13.95 -0.92 -33.69
N GLY A 138 12.61 -0.93 -33.60
CA GLY A 138 11.85 -0.12 -32.67
C GLY A 138 12.11 -0.51 -31.21
N GLU A 139 11.95 0.45 -30.30
CA GLU A 139 12.10 0.23 -28.87
C GLU A 139 10.87 0.74 -28.11
N ILE A 140 10.39 -0.09 -27.19
CA ILE A 140 9.27 0.24 -26.29
C ILE A 140 9.81 0.30 -24.87
N LEU A 141 9.71 1.47 -24.25
CA LEU A 141 9.94 1.64 -22.82
C LEU A 141 8.60 1.61 -22.08
N LEU A 142 8.50 0.70 -21.11
CA LEU A 142 7.39 0.60 -20.17
C LEU A 142 7.86 0.99 -18.77
N ALA A 143 7.24 2.00 -18.17
CA ALA A 143 7.48 2.33 -16.77
C ALA A 143 6.20 2.18 -15.95
N ALA A 144 6.27 1.55 -14.80
CA ALA A 144 5.14 1.48 -13.86
C ALA A 144 5.48 2.19 -12.55
N ALA A 145 4.55 3.02 -12.10
CA ALA A 145 4.53 3.65 -10.79
C ALA A 145 3.34 3.15 -9.99
N GLY A 146 3.57 2.88 -8.71
CA GLY A 146 2.53 2.47 -7.77
C GLY A 146 2.96 2.74 -6.35
N ARG A 147 1.99 2.78 -5.42
CA ARG A 147 2.29 2.97 -3.98
C ARG A 147 3.15 1.86 -3.39
N ASN A 148 3.15 0.69 -4.02
CA ASN A 148 4.03 -0.42 -3.69
C ASN A 148 4.94 -0.64 -4.91
N GLU A 149 6.21 -0.33 -4.75
CA GLU A 149 7.21 -0.36 -5.82
C GLU A 149 7.47 -1.78 -6.34
N GLU A 150 7.49 -2.78 -5.46
CA GLU A 150 7.68 -4.19 -5.82
C GLU A 150 6.55 -4.66 -6.75
N LYS A 151 5.30 -4.36 -6.42
CA LYS A 151 4.14 -4.67 -7.27
C LYS A 151 4.13 -3.89 -8.56
N ALA A 152 4.58 -2.64 -8.55
CA ALA A 152 4.75 -1.86 -9.77
C ALA A 152 5.82 -2.48 -10.68
N ALA A 153 6.94 -2.92 -10.13
CA ALA A 153 8.00 -3.61 -10.86
C ALA A 153 7.52 -4.95 -11.45
N GLU A 154 6.77 -5.74 -10.68
CA GLU A 154 6.16 -6.98 -11.16
C GLU A 154 5.20 -6.70 -12.33
N MET A 155 4.34 -5.68 -12.18
CA MET A 155 3.43 -5.26 -13.24
C MET A 155 4.17 -4.83 -14.50
N ALA A 156 5.18 -3.96 -14.41
CA ALA A 156 5.96 -3.51 -15.56
C ALA A 156 6.58 -4.69 -16.32
N LYS A 157 7.19 -5.63 -15.59
CA LYS A 157 7.78 -6.85 -16.17
C LYS A 157 6.73 -7.70 -16.86
N ARG A 158 5.58 -7.92 -16.22
CA ARG A 158 4.48 -8.73 -16.80
C ARG A 158 3.95 -8.10 -18.09
N LEU A 159 3.76 -6.78 -18.10
CA LEU A 159 3.33 -6.05 -19.29
C LEU A 159 4.36 -6.10 -20.43
N ALA A 160 5.65 -6.04 -20.12
CA ALA A 160 6.68 -6.20 -21.15
C ALA A 160 6.71 -7.62 -21.73
N ILE A 161 6.52 -8.65 -20.89
CA ILE A 161 6.39 -10.03 -21.36
C ILE A 161 5.17 -10.16 -22.29
N SER A 162 4.03 -9.59 -21.92
CA SER A 162 2.81 -9.69 -22.71
C SER A 162 2.89 -8.96 -24.06
N ILE A 163 3.72 -7.92 -24.19
CA ILE A 163 4.05 -7.32 -25.50
C ILE A 163 4.97 -8.24 -26.30
N ASN A 164 6.02 -8.80 -25.69
CA ASN A 164 6.94 -9.70 -26.38
C ASN A 164 6.22 -10.95 -26.95
N GLU A 165 5.16 -11.41 -26.30
CA GLU A 165 4.31 -12.50 -26.78
C GLU A 165 3.55 -12.18 -28.07
N LEU A 166 3.34 -10.90 -28.39
CA LEU A 166 2.72 -10.47 -29.65
C LEU A 166 3.64 -10.64 -30.86
N LYS A 167 4.95 -10.79 -30.64
CA LYS A 167 5.97 -10.98 -31.70
C LYS A 167 5.96 -9.86 -32.76
N LEU A 168 5.99 -8.61 -32.29
CA LEU A 168 5.95 -7.38 -33.10
C LEU A 168 7.25 -7.12 -33.92
N GLY A 169 7.73 -8.12 -34.67
CA GLY A 169 9.00 -8.03 -35.39
C GLY A 169 10.23 -7.94 -34.47
N ASP A 170 11.25 -7.22 -34.92
CA ASP A 170 12.49 -6.99 -34.16
C ASP A 170 12.37 -5.73 -33.29
N VAL A 171 11.66 -5.88 -32.18
CA VAL A 171 11.36 -4.79 -31.23
C VAL A 171 11.93 -5.13 -29.86
N ALA A 172 12.70 -4.19 -29.30
CA ALA A 172 13.18 -4.28 -27.93
C ALA A 172 12.13 -3.73 -26.96
N VAL A 173 11.79 -4.48 -25.92
CA VAL A 173 10.87 -4.02 -24.87
C VAL A 173 11.62 -3.95 -23.55
N THR A 174 11.78 -2.73 -23.03
CA THR A 174 12.40 -2.46 -21.74
C THR A 174 11.33 -2.11 -20.71
N SER A 175 11.42 -2.67 -19.51
CA SER A 175 10.50 -2.37 -18.41
C SER A 175 11.21 -1.91 -17.16
N GLU A 176 10.67 -0.90 -16.48
CA GLU A 176 11.15 -0.47 -15.17
C GLU A 176 10.04 -0.03 -14.22
N ALA A 177 10.37 0.00 -12.93
CA ALA A 177 9.55 0.66 -11.93
C ALA A 177 10.08 2.07 -11.69
N VAL A 178 9.18 3.03 -11.48
CA VAL A 178 9.52 4.42 -11.17
C VAL A 178 8.77 4.88 -9.93
N GLY A 179 9.31 5.87 -9.23
CA GLY A 179 8.73 6.43 -8.02
C GLY A 179 7.32 6.98 -8.28
N TYR A 180 6.42 6.81 -7.31
CA TYR A 180 5.03 7.26 -7.45
C TYR A 180 4.92 8.79 -7.59
N ASP A 181 5.78 9.53 -6.91
CA ASP A 181 5.95 10.97 -6.98
C ASP A 181 6.48 11.44 -8.34
N MET A 182 7.31 10.64 -9.01
CA MET A 182 7.84 10.94 -10.35
C MET A 182 6.74 11.14 -11.39
N VAL A 183 5.55 10.57 -11.19
CA VAL A 183 4.43 10.74 -12.12
C VAL A 183 4.02 12.21 -12.23
N GLN A 184 3.97 12.94 -11.11
CA GLN A 184 3.59 14.35 -11.13
C GLN A 184 4.73 15.22 -11.64
N SER A 185 5.97 14.90 -11.27
CA SER A 185 7.15 15.60 -11.79
C SER A 185 7.24 15.47 -13.31
N ALA A 186 7.07 14.26 -13.86
CA ALA A 186 7.08 14.03 -15.30
C ALA A 186 5.99 14.82 -16.03
N LYS A 187 4.77 14.87 -15.47
CA LYS A 187 3.66 15.65 -16.04
C LYS A 187 3.94 17.15 -16.06
N ALA A 188 4.57 17.70 -15.03
CA ALA A 188 4.96 19.12 -15.00
C ALA A 188 5.90 19.49 -16.15
N TRP A 189 6.67 18.51 -16.65
CA TRP A 189 7.57 18.66 -17.78
C TRP A 189 7.00 18.11 -19.10
N GLU A 190 5.70 17.79 -19.16
CA GLU A 190 5.02 17.20 -20.34
C GLU A 190 5.70 15.94 -20.86
N MET A 191 6.22 15.13 -19.93
CA MET A 191 6.90 13.87 -20.21
C MET A 191 6.18 12.70 -19.55
N THR A 192 6.43 11.51 -20.08
CA THR A 192 6.05 10.27 -19.41
C THR A 192 6.98 9.99 -18.23
N PRO A 193 6.49 9.29 -17.20
CA PRO A 193 7.32 8.81 -16.09
C PRO A 193 8.58 8.06 -16.52
N GLY A 194 8.49 7.17 -17.53
CA GLY A 194 9.65 6.43 -18.03
C GLY A 194 10.70 7.32 -18.67
N LYS A 195 10.28 8.20 -19.60
CA LYS A 195 11.20 9.15 -20.24
C LYS A 195 11.84 10.10 -19.23
N TYR A 196 11.04 10.64 -18.31
CA TYR A 196 11.52 11.50 -17.24
C TYR A 196 12.59 10.80 -16.39
N ASN A 197 12.33 9.57 -15.95
CA ASN A 197 13.25 8.78 -15.15
C ASN A 197 14.59 8.54 -15.87
N LEU A 198 14.54 8.19 -17.15
CA LEU A 198 15.73 7.97 -17.97
C LEU A 198 16.61 9.23 -18.04
N ILE A 199 15.99 10.38 -18.29
CA ILE A 199 16.70 11.68 -18.37
C ILE A 199 17.29 12.05 -17.00
N THR A 200 16.54 11.88 -15.91
CA THR A 200 17.05 12.20 -14.57
C THR A 200 18.27 11.34 -14.18
N LYS A 201 18.30 10.06 -14.59
CA LYS A 201 19.45 9.19 -14.36
C LYS A 201 20.66 9.56 -15.23
N LEU A 202 20.41 10.05 -16.45
CA LEU A 202 21.46 10.57 -17.34
C LEU A 202 22.11 11.84 -16.79
N LEU A 203 21.31 12.76 -16.26
CA LEU A 203 21.77 14.08 -15.79
C LEU A 203 22.23 14.12 -14.33
N GLY A 204 21.93 13.10 -13.53
CA GLY A 204 22.28 13.09 -12.10
C GLY A 204 21.35 13.97 -11.26
N GLU A 205 20.03 13.81 -11.46
CA GLU A 205 18.91 14.38 -10.69
C GLU A 205 18.49 15.83 -11.00
N HIS A 206 19.34 16.69 -11.55
CA HIS A 206 18.97 18.10 -11.81
C HIS A 206 18.49 18.32 -13.24
N LEU A 207 17.19 18.57 -13.39
CA LEU A 207 16.59 19.07 -14.62
C LEU A 207 16.54 20.59 -14.58
N ASP A 208 17.08 21.22 -15.62
CA ASP A 208 16.81 22.62 -15.95
C ASP A 208 16.09 22.70 -17.30
N GLU A 209 15.46 23.84 -17.56
CA GLU A 209 14.61 24.04 -18.74
C GLU A 209 15.38 23.85 -20.06
N ALA A 210 16.66 24.24 -20.10
CA ALA A 210 17.52 24.10 -21.27
C ALA A 210 17.84 22.63 -21.60
N ASN A 211 18.12 21.82 -20.57
CA ASN A 211 18.35 20.39 -20.73
C ASN A 211 17.05 19.67 -21.08
N VAL A 212 15.95 19.98 -20.39
CA VAL A 212 14.64 19.33 -20.60
C VAL A 212 14.15 19.50 -22.03
N GLU A 213 14.26 20.69 -22.62
CA GLU A 213 13.83 20.93 -24.00
C GLU A 213 14.62 20.07 -25.00
N THR A 214 15.92 19.91 -24.76
CA THR A 214 16.80 19.07 -25.58
C THR A 214 16.36 17.60 -25.52
N PHE A 215 16.15 17.05 -24.31
CA PHE A 215 15.80 15.63 -24.14
C PHE A 215 14.32 15.33 -24.46
N ARG A 216 13.42 16.32 -24.36
CA ARG A 216 12.01 16.16 -24.73
C ARG A 216 11.86 15.77 -26.20
N ASN A 217 12.68 16.34 -27.06
CA ASN A 217 12.59 16.12 -28.51
C ASN A 217 13.38 14.89 -28.99
N GLN A 218 14.24 14.30 -28.15
CA GLN A 218 14.93 13.05 -28.46
C GLN A 218 13.98 11.85 -28.39
N SER A 219 14.23 10.86 -29.24
CA SER A 219 13.51 9.59 -29.23
C SER A 219 13.92 8.74 -28.02
N VAL A 220 13.05 7.80 -27.62
CA VAL A 220 13.35 6.85 -26.55
C VAL A 220 14.59 6.02 -26.88
N LYS A 221 14.72 5.60 -28.14
CA LYS A 221 15.88 4.88 -28.67
C LYS A 221 17.19 5.64 -28.43
N GLU A 222 17.25 6.92 -28.82
CA GLU A 222 18.46 7.75 -28.62
C GLU A 222 18.79 7.94 -27.13
N LEU A 223 17.77 8.10 -26.29
CA LEU A 223 17.96 8.22 -24.84
C LEU A 223 18.47 6.91 -24.23
N MET A 224 17.95 5.77 -24.68
CA MET A 224 18.35 4.43 -24.26
C MET A 224 19.77 4.09 -24.70
N GLU A 225 20.16 4.46 -25.93
CA GLU A 225 21.54 4.37 -26.41
C GLU A 225 22.48 5.21 -25.56
N SER A 226 22.11 6.47 -25.28
CA SER A 226 22.88 7.38 -24.43
C SER A 226 23.06 6.84 -23.01
N TYR A 227 21.97 6.30 -22.44
CA TYR A 227 21.98 5.73 -21.09
C TYR A 227 22.79 4.43 -21.04
N THR A 228 22.62 3.55 -22.02
CA THR A 228 23.39 2.31 -22.10
C THR A 228 24.88 2.58 -22.24
N ALA A 229 25.26 3.60 -23.03
CA ALA A 229 26.66 4.02 -23.16
C ALA A 229 27.24 4.61 -21.86
N ALA A 230 26.44 5.36 -21.09
CA ALA A 230 26.90 6.03 -19.88
C ALA A 230 26.85 5.16 -18.61
N LYS A 231 25.85 4.28 -18.49
CA LYS A 231 25.45 3.62 -17.24
C LYS A 231 25.14 2.11 -17.38
N GLY A 232 24.85 1.62 -18.60
CA GLY A 232 24.41 0.24 -18.86
C GLY A 232 22.89 0.12 -19.03
N LEU A 233 22.34 -1.09 -19.17
CA LEU A 233 20.90 -1.29 -19.43
C LEU A 233 20.01 -0.87 -18.24
N PRO A 234 18.89 -0.15 -18.47
CA PRO A 234 18.01 0.29 -17.39
C PRO A 234 17.34 -0.89 -16.69
N GLY A 235 17.17 -0.79 -15.38
CA GLY A 235 16.56 -1.84 -14.56
C GLY A 235 17.50 -2.95 -14.09
N LYS A 236 18.80 -2.91 -14.45
CA LYS A 236 19.84 -3.74 -13.81
C LYS A 236 20.43 -3.11 -12.53
N GLU A 237 20.35 -1.79 -12.40
CA GLU A 237 20.96 -1.02 -11.30
C GLU A 237 20.27 -1.29 -9.95
N THR A 238 18.96 -1.55 -9.94
CA THR A 238 18.21 -1.82 -8.72
C THR A 238 18.78 -3.00 -7.92
N ALA A 239 19.36 -4.00 -8.59
CA ALA A 239 19.97 -5.16 -7.92
C ALA A 239 21.36 -4.88 -7.31
N VAL A 240 22.10 -3.87 -7.81
CA VAL A 240 23.45 -3.52 -7.33
C VAL A 240 23.38 -2.42 -6.26
N GLU A 241 22.43 -1.50 -6.41
CA GLU A 241 22.21 -0.40 -5.48
C GLU A 241 21.46 -0.86 -4.22
N GLN A 242 20.49 -1.80 -4.33
CA GLN A 242 19.91 -2.45 -3.15
C GLN A 242 20.93 -3.27 -2.36
N ARG A 243 21.88 -3.94 -3.03
CA ARG A 243 22.93 -4.71 -2.32
C ARG A 243 23.92 -3.81 -1.58
N SER A 244 24.18 -2.60 -2.07
CA SER A 244 25.06 -1.65 -1.41
C SER A 244 24.34 -0.88 -0.30
N MET A 245 23.03 -0.65 -0.43
CA MET A 245 22.20 -0.09 0.65
C MET A 245 21.92 -1.11 1.77
N GLU A 246 21.58 -2.37 1.47
CA GLU A 246 21.43 -3.45 2.47
C GLU A 246 22.75 -3.75 3.18
N ALA A 247 23.88 -3.76 2.48
CA ALA A 247 25.18 -3.96 3.11
C ALA A 247 25.56 -2.80 4.04
N THR A 248 25.18 -1.57 3.70
CA THR A 248 25.43 -0.38 4.53
C THR A 248 24.49 -0.33 5.75
N GLN A 249 23.23 -0.74 5.59
CA GLN A 249 22.26 -0.82 6.68
C GLN A 249 22.59 -1.95 7.65
N THR A 250 22.94 -3.14 7.14
CA THR A 250 23.39 -4.28 7.95
C THR A 250 24.70 -3.96 8.69
N ALA A 251 25.63 -3.24 8.06
CA ALA A 251 26.86 -2.79 8.71
C ALA A 251 26.63 -1.71 9.78
N THR A 252 25.61 -0.85 9.60
CA THR A 252 25.25 0.20 10.57
C THR A 252 24.49 -0.38 11.75
N GLU A 253 23.58 -1.32 11.53
CA GLU A 253 22.88 -2.06 12.60
C GLU A 253 23.84 -2.97 13.37
N THR A 254 24.79 -3.62 12.70
CA THR A 254 25.82 -4.44 13.38
C THR A 254 26.78 -3.57 14.21
N ARG A 255 27.12 -2.35 13.76
CA ARG A 255 27.89 -1.39 14.55
C ARG A 255 27.12 -0.88 15.76
N GLN A 256 25.83 -0.53 15.61
CA GLN A 256 24.99 -0.08 16.72
C GLN A 256 24.75 -1.19 17.76
N HIS A 257 24.57 -2.44 17.31
CA HIS A 257 24.41 -3.58 18.23
C HIS A 257 25.73 -3.94 18.95
N THR A 258 26.89 -3.70 18.32
CA THR A 258 28.21 -3.93 18.96
C THR A 258 28.54 -2.82 19.97
N GLU A 259 28.15 -1.57 19.72
CA GLU A 259 28.30 -0.45 20.66
C GLU A 259 27.38 -0.58 21.88
N GLN A 260 26.11 -1.01 21.72
CA GLN A 260 25.21 -1.28 22.86
C GLN A 260 25.67 -2.45 23.73
N ARG A 261 26.22 -3.52 23.13
CA ARG A 261 26.74 -4.67 23.88
C ARG A 261 28.03 -4.35 24.65
N GLY A 262 28.83 -3.39 24.16
CA GLY A 262 29.99 -2.85 24.88
C GLY A 262 29.63 -2.02 26.12
N THR A 263 28.51 -1.29 26.07
CA THR A 263 28.02 -0.50 27.21
C THR A 263 27.41 -1.35 28.33
N GLU A 264 26.70 -2.44 28.02
CA GLU A 264 26.16 -3.36 29.03
C GLU A 264 27.26 -4.18 29.74
N GLY A 265 28.30 -4.60 29.00
CA GLY A 265 29.45 -5.30 29.60
C GLY A 265 30.28 -4.41 30.55
N THR A 266 30.27 -3.09 30.33
CA THR A 266 30.97 -2.14 31.19
C THR A 266 30.16 -1.83 32.47
N GLN A 267 28.83 -1.78 32.40
CA GLN A 267 27.97 -1.59 33.58
C GLN A 267 27.98 -2.80 34.53
N ALA A 268 27.98 -4.03 34.00
CA ALA A 268 28.07 -5.25 34.83
C ALA A 268 29.43 -5.36 35.58
N ALA A 269 30.51 -4.84 34.99
CA ALA A 269 31.83 -4.77 35.63
C ALA A 269 31.92 -3.68 36.70
N THR A 270 31.16 -2.59 36.57
CA THR A 270 31.09 -1.51 37.56
C THR A 270 30.26 -1.89 38.79
N GLU A 271 29.15 -2.61 38.63
CA GLU A 271 28.33 -3.09 39.76
C GLU A 271 29.06 -4.17 40.59
N THR A 272 29.84 -5.05 39.94
CA THR A 272 30.62 -6.07 40.66
C THR A 272 31.76 -5.45 41.49
N ARG A 273 32.33 -4.31 41.04
CA ARG A 273 33.36 -3.57 41.80
C ARG A 273 32.78 -2.82 42.99
N GLN A 274 31.60 -2.21 42.85
CA GLN A 274 30.95 -1.50 43.97
C GLN A 274 30.50 -2.47 45.08
N HIS A 275 30.06 -3.68 44.74
CA HIS A 275 29.68 -4.69 45.74
C HIS A 275 30.89 -5.32 46.47
N THR A 276 32.10 -5.22 45.90
CA THR A 276 33.35 -5.70 46.53
C THR A 276 33.98 -4.63 47.43
N GLU A 277 33.84 -3.34 47.11
CA GLU A 277 34.34 -2.23 47.95
C GLU A 277 33.46 -1.93 49.18
N GLN A 278 32.14 -2.20 49.13
CA GLN A 278 31.29 -2.10 50.34
C GLN A 278 31.48 -3.26 51.32
N ARG A 279 31.94 -4.43 50.87
CA ARG A 279 32.27 -5.55 51.78
C ARG A 279 33.66 -5.42 52.43
N GLY A 280 34.52 -4.57 51.87
CA GLY A 280 35.86 -4.26 52.41
C GLY A 280 35.88 -3.17 53.48
N THR A 281 34.80 -2.42 53.67
CA THR A 281 34.74 -1.29 54.62
C THR A 281 34.04 -1.63 55.94
N GLU A 282 33.25 -2.71 56.02
CA GLU A 282 32.76 -3.28 57.29
C GLU A 282 33.78 -4.24 57.96
N GLY A 283 34.79 -4.71 57.23
CA GLY A 283 35.85 -5.59 57.75
C GLY A 283 37.02 -4.88 58.46
N THR A 284 37.10 -3.55 58.38
CA THR A 284 38.20 -2.76 58.99
C THR A 284 37.75 -1.93 60.20
N GLN A 285 36.45 -1.84 60.49
CA GLN A 285 35.94 -1.25 61.74
C GLN A 285 35.74 -2.28 62.89
N ALA A 286 35.81 -3.58 62.62
CA ALA A 286 35.80 -4.62 63.67
C ALA A 286 37.21 -5.00 64.20
N ALA A 287 38.28 -4.38 63.68
CA ALA A 287 39.68 -4.68 64.08
C ALA A 287 40.37 -3.53 64.83
N THR A 288 39.64 -2.47 65.24
CA THR A 288 40.19 -1.34 66.01
C THR A 288 39.50 -1.15 67.38
N GLU A 289 38.60 -2.04 67.79
CA GLU A 289 38.05 -2.10 69.16
C GLU A 289 38.58 -3.26 70.02
N THR A 290 39.47 -4.11 69.50
CA THR A 290 40.13 -5.19 70.29
C THR A 290 41.61 -4.88 70.59
N SER A 291 41.96 -3.61 70.73
CA SER A 291 43.30 -3.19 71.20
C SER A 291 43.27 -2.03 72.20
N GLN A 292 42.15 -1.86 72.92
CA GLN A 292 42.06 -1.05 74.16
C GLN A 292 41.53 -1.84 75.36
N HIS A 293 41.66 -3.16 75.35
CA HIS A 293 41.45 -4.00 76.54
C HIS A 293 42.62 -4.97 76.76
N THR A 294 43.84 -4.42 76.79
CA THR A 294 45.01 -5.03 77.44
C THR A 294 45.92 -3.92 77.97
N GLU A 295 45.34 -3.06 78.81
CA GLU A 295 46.05 -2.27 79.82
C GLU A 295 45.12 -2.11 81.03
N GLN A 296 44.74 -3.25 81.62
CA GLN A 296 44.24 -3.37 82.99
C GLN A 296 44.28 -4.84 83.43
N ARG A 297 45.48 -5.44 83.45
CA ARG A 297 46.01 -6.28 84.55
C ARG A 297 47.35 -6.87 84.18
#